data_AF-A0A9D8DD15-F1
#
_entry.id   AF-A0A9D8DD15-F1
#
_cell.length_a   1.000
_cell.length_b   1.000
_cell.length_c   1.000
_cell.angle_alpha   90.00
_cell.angle_beta   90.00
_cell.angle_gamma   90.00
#
_symmetry.space_group_name_H-M   'P 1'
#
loop_
_entity.id
_entity.type
_entity.pdbx_description
1 polymer ?
#
loop_
_entity_poly.entity_id
_entity_poly.type
_entity_poly.pdbx_seq_one_letter_code
_entity_poly.pdbx_strand_id
1 'polypeptide(L)'
;MKAKVLIRPRQGILDPQGKAVERALPALGFEGVSNVRVGRLVELETDDPSKLDALCESLLANPLIEDFEVETYDDSSAEPPDSRSSGPLTRPGSS
;
A
#
# COMPACT_ATOMS: atom_id res chain seq x y z
N MET A 1 -17.88 1.78 6.69
CA MET A 1 -17.21 1.13 5.54
C MET A 1 -15.75 1.57 5.50
N LYS A 2 -14.81 0.67 5.23
CA LYS A 2 -13.40 1.05 5.02
C LYS A 2 -13.11 1.20 3.53
N ALA A 3 -12.20 2.10 3.20
CA ALA A 3 -11.78 2.34 1.82
C ALA A 3 -10.27 2.55 1.74
N LYS A 4 -9.68 1.99 0.67
CA LYS A 4 -8.31 2.24 0.22
C LYS A 4 -8.38 3.08 -1.05
N VAL A 5 -7.64 4.17 -1.07
CA VAL A 5 -7.50 5.04 -2.23
C VAL A 5 -6.04 5.00 -2.68
N LEU A 6 -5.78 4.40 -3.84
CA LEU A 6 -4.46 4.37 -4.45
C LEU A 6 -4.33 5.53 -5.44
N ILE A 7 -3.44 6.46 -5.14
CA ILE A 7 -3.18 7.67 -5.93
C ILE A 7 -1.81 7.54 -6.59
N ARG A 8 -1.74 7.70 -7.91
CA ARG A 8 -0.51 7.54 -8.68
C ARG A 8 -0.40 8.64 -9.73
N PRO A 9 0.82 9.12 -10.07
CA PRO A 9 0.97 10.05 -11.18
C PRO A 9 0.42 9.44 -12.49
N ARG A 10 -0.16 10.27 -13.36
CA ARG A 10 -0.66 9.87 -14.68
C ARG A 10 0.45 9.35 -15.57
N GLN A 11 0.13 8.43 -16.49
CA GLN A 11 1.11 8.02 -17.51
C GLN A 11 1.60 9.23 -18.31
N GLY A 12 2.92 9.35 -18.48
CA GLY A 12 3.56 10.48 -19.15
C GLY A 12 3.91 11.67 -18.25
N ILE A 13 3.44 11.71 -17.00
CA ILE A 13 3.88 12.69 -16.00
C ILE A 13 5.18 12.21 -15.34
N LEU A 14 6.15 13.12 -15.23
CA LEU A 14 7.41 12.85 -14.54
C LEU A 14 7.14 12.62 -13.05
N ASP A 15 7.61 11.47 -12.55
CA ASP A 15 7.61 11.11 -11.13
C ASP A 15 9.04 11.18 -10.58
N PRO A 16 9.43 12.28 -9.92
CA PRO A 16 10.77 12.42 -9.34
C PRO A 16 11.07 11.37 -8.26
N GLN A 17 10.05 10.94 -7.51
CA GLN A 17 10.22 9.96 -6.43
C GLN A 17 10.47 8.57 -7.01
N GLY A 18 9.67 8.14 -7.98
CA GLY A 18 9.88 6.91 -8.73
C GLY A 18 11.26 6.86 -9.37
N LYS A 19 11.72 7.97 -9.97
CA LYS A 19 13.06 8.05 -10.55
C LYS A 19 14.19 8.00 -9.53
N ALA A 20 14.00 8.57 -8.34
CA ALA A 20 14.99 8.45 -7.27
C ALA A 20 15.12 6.99 -6.79
N VAL A 21 14.00 6.29 -6.62
CA VAL A 21 13.99 4.87 -6.25
C VAL A 21 14.62 4.01 -7.35
N GLU A 22 14.21 4.18 -8.60
CA GLU A 22 14.78 3.45 -9.76
C GLU A 22 16.31 3.56 -9.82
N ARG A 23 16.86 4.74 -9.54
CA ARG A 23 18.32 4.99 -9.52
C ARG A 23 19.03 4.33 -8.33
N ALA A 24 18.35 4.13 -7.20
CA ALA A 24 18.93 3.54 -6.01
C ALA A 24 18.98 2.00 -6.07
N LEU A 25 18.08 1.36 -6.81
CA LEU A 25 17.95 -0.09 -6.90
C LEU A 25 19.23 -0.83 -7.33
N PRO A 26 20.00 -0.38 -8.34
CA PRO A 26 21.23 -1.06 -8.75
C PRO A 26 22.30 -1.08 -7.66
N ALA A 27 22.41 0.00 -6.86
CA ALA A 27 23.35 0.08 -5.75
C ALA A 27 23.02 -0.91 -4.62
N LEU A 28 21.77 -1.38 -4.56
CA LEU A 28 21.29 -2.40 -3.63
C LEU A 28 21.34 -3.82 -4.22
N GLY A 29 21.82 -3.98 -5.46
CA GLY A 29 21.90 -5.27 -6.16
C GLY A 29 20.61 -5.71 -6.84
N PHE A 30 19.61 -4.83 -6.95
CA PHE A 30 18.38 -5.11 -7.71
C PHE A 30 18.55 -4.65 -9.17
N GLU A 31 18.93 -5.58 -10.04
CA GLU A 31 19.02 -5.36 -11.49
C GLU A 31 17.70 -5.70 -12.20
N GLY A 32 17.48 -5.13 -13.39
CA GLY A 32 16.32 -5.43 -14.24
C GLY A 32 15.00 -4.73 -13.86
N VAL A 33 14.99 -3.92 -12.80
CA VAL A 33 13.81 -3.12 -12.42
C VAL A 33 13.82 -1.79 -13.19
N SER A 34 12.71 -1.46 -13.86
CA SER A 34 12.56 -0.24 -14.64
C SER A 34 11.13 0.28 -14.57
N ASN A 35 10.92 1.55 -14.94
CA ASN A 35 9.62 2.23 -14.86
C ASN A 35 9.02 2.21 -13.45
N VAL A 36 9.85 2.51 -12.45
CA VAL A 36 9.37 2.58 -11.06
C VAL A 36 8.48 3.80 -10.91
N ARG A 37 7.30 3.58 -10.32
CA ARG A 37 6.34 4.62 -9.99
C ARG A 37 6.08 4.58 -8.50
N VAL A 38 6.12 5.74 -7.86
CA VAL A 38 5.76 5.90 -6.45
C VAL A 38 4.45 6.66 -6.40
N GLY A 39 3.49 6.08 -5.69
CA GLY A 39 2.20 6.67 -5.42
C GLY A 39 1.94 6.75 -3.93
N ARG A 40 0.72 7.16 -3.58
CA ARG A 40 0.25 7.26 -2.21
C ARG A 40 -0.96 6.35 -2.01
N LEU A 41 -0.95 5.56 -0.96
CA LEU A 41 -2.11 4.83 -0.47
C LEU A 41 -2.73 5.61 0.70
N VAL A 42 -4.03 5.87 0.63
CA VAL A 42 -4.80 6.50 1.70
C VAL A 42 -5.85 5.50 2.18
N GLU A 43 -5.80 5.16 3.46
CA GLU A 43 -6.82 4.34 4.11
C GLU A 43 -7.73 5.25 4.93
N LEU A 44 -9.04 5.10 4.75
CA LEU A 44 -10.03 5.91 5.44
C LEU A 44 -11.30 5.13 5.73
N GLU A 45 -12.07 5.61 6.68
CA GLU A 45 -13.37 5.06 7.02
C GLU A 45 -14.45 6.10 6.73
N THR A 46 -15.56 5.67 6.17
CA THR A 46 -16.71 6.54 5.89
C THR A 46 -18.02 5.79 6.11
N ASP A 47 -19.02 6.53 6.57
CA ASP A 47 -20.41 6.07 6.64
C ASP A 47 -21.16 6.31 5.32
N ASP A 48 -20.58 7.11 4.42
CA ASP A 48 -21.15 7.46 3.11
C ASP A 48 -20.11 7.20 2.01
N PRO A 49 -20.06 5.98 1.44
CA PRO A 49 -19.12 5.64 0.37
C PRO A 49 -19.40 6.40 -0.93
N SER A 50 -20.62 6.93 -1.11
CA SER A 50 -21.01 7.68 -2.32
C SER A 50 -20.24 9.01 -2.47
N LYS A 51 -19.65 9.51 -1.38
CA LYS A 51 -18.85 10.75 -1.39
C LYS A 51 -17.36 10.52 -1.66
N LEU A 52 -16.92 9.27 -1.77
CA LEU A 52 -15.49 8.98 -1.84
C LEU A 52 -14.85 9.54 -3.11
N ASP A 53 -15.53 9.42 -4.25
CA ASP A 53 -15.04 9.97 -5.52
C ASP A 53 -14.88 11.50 -5.45
N ALA A 54 -15.90 12.20 -4.94
CA ALA A 54 -15.86 13.66 -4.78
C ALA A 54 -14.73 14.11 -3.82
N LEU A 55 -14.49 13.36 -2.74
CA LEU A 55 -13.37 13.59 -1.83
C LEU A 55 -12.02 13.39 -2.54
N CYS A 56 -11.91 12.35 -3.37
CA CYS A 56 -10.70 12.05 -4.12
C CYS A 56 -10.39 13.18 -5.11
N GLU A 57 -11.36 13.61 -5.90
CA GLU A 57 -11.20 14.68 -6.89
C GLU A 57 -10.96 16.06 -6.28
N SER A 58 -11.54 16.33 -5.10
CA SER A 58 -11.45 17.66 -4.47
C SER A 58 -10.17 17.88 -3.67
N LEU A 59 -9.60 16.82 -3.09
CA LEU A 59 -8.50 16.95 -2.13
C LEU A 59 -7.40 15.91 -2.29
N LEU A 60 -7.75 14.63 -2.47
CA LEU A 60 -6.75 13.57 -2.34
C LEU A 60 -5.87 13.45 -3.58
N ALA A 61 -6.45 13.65 -4.78
CA ALA A 61 -5.73 13.56 -6.04
C ALA A 61 -5.84 14.88 -6.81
N ASN A 62 -4.77 15.27 -7.49
CA ASN A 62 -4.83 16.32 -8.49
C ASN A 62 -5.25 15.74 -9.85
N PRO A 63 -6.47 16.01 -10.35
CA PRO A 63 -7.00 15.36 -11.56
C PRO A 63 -6.21 15.68 -12.83
N LEU A 64 -5.39 16.73 -12.84
CA LEU A 64 -4.56 17.08 -13.99
C LEU A 64 -3.33 16.18 -14.15
N ILE A 65 -2.80 15.65 -13.04
CA ILE A 65 -1.49 14.99 -13.02
C ILE A 65 -1.48 13.63 -12.31
N GLU A 66 -2.55 13.28 -11.62
CA GLU A 66 -2.70 12.04 -10.87
C GLU A 66 -3.96 11.29 -11.30
N ASP A 67 -3.89 9.96 -11.20
CA ASP A 67 -5.00 9.04 -11.28
C ASP A 67 -5.23 8.44 -9.89
N PHE A 68 -6.47 8.12 -9.55
CA PHE A 68 -6.81 7.45 -8.31
C PHE A 68 -7.69 6.22 -8.55
N GLU A 69 -7.58 5.25 -7.66
CA GLU A 69 -8.39 4.02 -7.66
C GLU A 69 -8.91 3.79 -6.25
N VAL A 70 -10.20 3.47 -6.14
CA VAL A 70 -10.92 3.30 -4.89
C VAL A 70 -11.30 1.84 -4.72
N GLU A 71 -10.94 1.26 -3.59
CA GLU A 71 -11.35 -0.08 -3.17
C GLU A 71 -12.03 -0.01 -1.80
N THR A 72 -13.29 -0.39 -1.71
CA THR A 72 -14.03 -0.48 -0.44
C THR A 72 -14.05 -1.91 0.07
N TYR A 73 -13.93 -2.08 1.38
CA TYR A 73 -13.97 -3.39 2.03
C TYR A 73 -14.65 -3.31 3.39
N ASP A 74 -15.27 -4.42 3.77
CA ASP A 74 -15.87 -4.61 5.08
C ASP A 74 -14.88 -5.37 5.96
N ASP A 75 -14.57 -4.85 7.15
CA ASP A 75 -13.54 -5.38 8.05
C ASP A 75 -14.01 -6.62 8.81
N SER A 76 -14.76 -7.53 8.16
CA SER A 76 -15.37 -8.69 8.81
C SER A 76 -14.52 -9.97 8.72
N SER A 77 -13.27 -9.91 8.26
CA SER A 77 -12.37 -11.07 8.21
C SER A 77 -10.89 -10.68 8.35
N ALA A 78 -10.53 -10.15 9.51
CA ALA A 78 -9.16 -10.26 10.01
C ALA A 78 -9.17 -11.27 11.17
N GLU A 79 -9.32 -12.56 10.84
CA GLU A 79 -8.99 -13.62 11.79
C GLU A 79 -7.45 -13.68 11.87
N PRO A 80 -6.82 -13.42 13.03
CA PRO A 80 -5.37 -13.52 13.15
C PRO A 80 -4.96 -15.00 13.10
N PRO A 81 -4.00 -15.43 12.27
CA PRO A 81 -3.37 -16.74 12.42
C PRO A 81 -2.37 -16.71 13.58
N ASP A 82 -2.87 -16.57 14.81
CA ASP A 82 -2.07 -16.79 16.02
C ASP A 82 -2.46 -18.12 16.66
N SER A 83 -1.74 -19.17 16.26
CA SER A 83 -1.56 -20.37 17.08
C SER A 83 -0.34 -21.18 16.61
N ARG A 84 0.84 -20.55 16.60
CA ARG A 84 2.06 -21.33 16.88
C ARG A 84 2.07 -21.62 18.37
N SER A 85 1.43 -22.75 18.71
CA SER A 85 1.59 -23.47 19.96
C SER A 85 3.08 -23.61 20.28
N SER A 86 3.55 -22.84 21.26
CA SER A 86 4.82 -23.07 21.93
C SER A 86 4.70 -24.35 22.76
N GLY A 87 5.05 -25.49 22.16
CA GLY A 87 5.25 -26.76 22.86
C GLY A 87 6.55 -26.73 23.71
N PRO A 88 6.58 -27.43 24.85
CA PRO A 88 7.56 -27.19 25.91
C PRO A 88 8.98 -27.66 25.58
N LEU A 89 9.96 -26.89 26.09
CA LEU A 89 11.38 -27.17 26.11
C LEU A 89 11.68 -28.41 26.98
N THR A 90 11.75 -29.60 26.39
CA THR A 90 12.39 -30.75 27.03
C THR A 90 13.90 -30.66 26.88
N ARG A 91 14.61 -30.43 27.99
CA ARG A 91 16.03 -30.80 28.13
C ARG A 91 16.12 -32.03 29.03
N PRO A 92 16.69 -33.16 28.57
CA PRO A 92 17.23 -34.15 29.47
C PRO A 92 18.76 -34.10 29.44
N GLY A 93 19.39 -33.93 30.60
CA GLY A 93 20.83 -34.14 30.73
C GLY A 93 21.46 -33.49 31.94
N SER A 94 21.48 -34.20 33.08
CA SER A 94 22.68 -34.32 33.94
C SER A 94 22.43 -35.26 35.12
N SER A 95 23.39 -36.17 35.33
CA SER A 95 23.56 -37.22 36.35
C SER A 95 22.83 -38.55 36.15
#